data_AF-A0A931QNB0-F1
#
_entry.id   AF-A0A931QNB0-F1
#
_cell.length_a   1.000
_cell.length_b   1.000
_cell.length_c   1.000
_cell.angle_alpha   90.00
_cell.angle_beta   90.00
_cell.angle_gamma   90.00
#
_symmetry.space_group_name_H-M   'P 1'
#
loop_
_entity.id
_entity.type
_entity.pdbx_description
1 polymer ?
#
loop_
_entity_poly.entity_id
_entity_poly.type
_entity_poly.pdbx_seq_one_letter_code
_entity_poly.pdbx_strand_id
1 'polypeptide(L)'
;MKRLMSVLVFALVDIVCFVQGSVILAYALFHFNYKVEVVRGEGLNTLEIQNVPVAIGGYYYYPDPYVKVALIGIALIITGFLMRSWRKSFES
;
A
#
# COMPACT_ATOMS: atom_id res chain seq x y z
N MET A 1 2.34 1.99 -38.30
CA MET A 1 2.30 0.86 -37.35
C MET A 1 3.14 1.07 -36.09
N LYS A 2 4.47 1.28 -36.17
CA LYS A 2 5.35 1.39 -34.98
C LYS A 2 4.92 2.44 -33.94
N ARG A 3 4.48 3.63 -34.38
CA ARG A 3 4.01 4.71 -33.50
C ARG A 3 2.67 4.42 -32.81
N LEU A 4 1.78 3.67 -33.48
CA LEU A 4 0.48 3.31 -32.93
C LEU A 4 0.61 2.18 -31.90
N MET A 5 1.52 1.24 -32.16
CA MET A 5 1.87 0.17 -31.23
C MET A 5 2.55 0.71 -29.96
N SER A 6 3.47 1.68 -30.06
CA SER A 6 4.09 2.28 -28.88
C SER A 6 3.06 3.02 -28.02
N VAL A 7 2.17 3.81 -28.64
CA VAL A 7 1.09 4.52 -27.93
C VAL A 7 0.20 3.54 -27.15
N LEU A 8 -0.20 2.43 -27.78
CA LEU A 8 -0.98 1.39 -27.11
C LEU A 8 -0.26 0.76 -25.93
N VAL A 9 1.01 0.37 -26.11
CA VAL A 9 1.82 -0.24 -25.03
C VAL A 9 1.92 0.68 -23.82
N PHE A 10 2.20 1.95 -24.03
CA PHE A 10 2.28 2.92 -22.94
C PHE A 10 0.92 3.21 -22.29
N ALA A 11 -0.17 3.26 -23.07
CA ALA A 11 -1.51 3.41 -22.50
C ALA A 11 -1.85 2.21 -21.59
N LEU A 12 -1.43 1.01 -21.99
CA LEU A 12 -1.60 -0.22 -21.22
C LEU A 12 -0.77 -0.18 -19.93
N VAL A 13 0.48 0.29 -20.01
CA VAL A 13 1.34 0.51 -18.84
C VAL A 13 0.72 1.52 -17.89
N ASP A 14 0.18 2.64 -18.38
CA ASP A 14 -0.48 3.65 -17.55
C ASP A 14 -1.71 3.07 -16.83
N ILE A 15 -2.52 2.28 -17.54
CA ILE A 15 -3.68 1.60 -16.93
C ILE A 15 -3.22 0.65 -15.82
N VAL A 16 -2.23 -0.19 -16.07
CA VAL A 16 -1.71 -1.14 -15.06
C VAL A 16 -1.09 -0.38 -13.89
N CYS A 17 -0.16 0.55 -14.13
CA CYS A 17 0.55 1.25 -13.06
C CYS A 17 -0.38 2.13 -12.21
N PHE A 18 -1.27 2.91 -12.84
CA PHE A 18 -2.12 3.85 -12.11
C PHE A 18 -3.43 3.22 -11.61
N VAL A 19 -4.14 2.46 -12.44
CA VAL A 19 -5.42 1.86 -12.01
C VAL A 19 -5.17 0.69 -11.06
N GLN A 20 -4.34 -0.28 -11.47
CA GLN A 20 -4.07 -1.44 -10.62
C GLN A 20 -3.27 -1.05 -9.37
N GLY A 21 -2.28 -0.17 -9.51
CA GLY A 21 -1.52 0.35 -8.36
C GLY A 21 -2.40 1.08 -7.34
N SER A 22 -3.33 1.92 -7.79
CA SER A 22 -4.24 2.64 -6.89
C SER A 22 -5.25 1.71 -6.22
N VAL A 23 -5.79 0.72 -6.94
CA VAL A 23 -6.73 -0.27 -6.36
C VAL A 23 -6.04 -1.11 -5.29
N ILE A 24 -4.82 -1.60 -5.56
CA ILE A 24 -4.02 -2.38 -4.61
C ILE A 24 -3.69 -1.55 -3.37
N LEU A 25 -3.26 -0.30 -3.57
CA LEU A 25 -2.92 0.59 -2.47
C LEU A 25 -4.14 0.92 -1.60
N ALA A 26 -5.27 1.26 -2.22
CA ALA A 26 -6.52 1.51 -1.51
C ALA A 26 -6.98 0.28 -0.72
N TYR A 27 -6.96 -0.90 -1.33
CA TYR A 27 -7.30 -2.16 -0.67
C TYR A 27 -6.44 -2.40 0.58
N ALA A 28 -5.12 -2.21 0.47
CA ALA A 28 -4.20 -2.37 1.59
C ALA A 28 -4.45 -1.34 2.70
N LEU A 29 -4.69 -0.07 2.34
CA LEU A 29 -4.96 1.00 3.31
C LEU A 29 -6.30 0.79 4.05
N PHE A 30 -7.34 0.35 3.36
CA PHE A 30 -8.62 0.02 4.02
C PHE A 30 -8.44 -1.14 5.00
N HIS A 31 -7.70 -2.19 4.63
CA HIS A 31 -7.45 -3.33 5.54
C HIS A 31 -6.50 -3.01 6.69
N PHE A 32 -5.61 -2.03 6.52
CA PHE A 32 -4.74 -1.52 7.58
C PHE A 32 -5.56 -0.90 8.73
N ASN A 33 -6.66 -0.23 8.41
CA ASN A 33 -7.52 0.45 9.39
C ASN A 33 -8.35 -0.54 10.24
N TYR A 34 -8.63 -1.74 9.71
CA TYR A 34 -9.46 -2.74 10.40
C TYR A 34 -8.70 -3.65 11.38
N LYS A 35 -7.36 -3.68 11.35
CA LYS A 35 -6.55 -4.60 12.18
C LYS A 35 -5.70 -3.89 13.22
N VAL A 36 -6.31 -2.99 14.00
CA VAL A 36 -5.76 -2.59 15.31
C VAL A 36 -6.16 -3.65 16.33
N GLU A 37 -5.58 -4.84 16.24
CA GLU A 37 -5.68 -5.84 17.30
C GLU A 37 -4.77 -5.40 18.45
N VAL A 38 -5.37 -4.89 19.52
CA VAL A 38 -4.67 -4.66 20.78
C VAL A 38 -4.34 -6.05 21.34
N VAL A 39 -3.11 -6.51 21.10
CA VAL A 39 -2.56 -7.73 21.72
C VAL A 39 -2.51 -7.48 23.23
N ARG A 40 -3.61 -7.81 23.92
CA ARG A 40 -3.59 -8.02 25.36
C ARG A 40 -2.80 -9.30 25.56
N GLY A 41 -1.56 -9.17 26.04
CA GLY A 41 -0.69 -10.31 26.30
C GLY A 41 -1.46 -11.41 27.01
N GLU A 42 -1.59 -12.55 26.33
CA GLU A 42 -2.10 -13.78 26.93
C GLU A 42 -1.13 -14.15 28.06
N GLY A 43 -1.55 -13.95 29.32
CA GLY A 43 -0.75 -14.42 30.46
C GLY A 43 -0.87 -13.69 31.80
N LEU A 44 -1.69 -12.65 31.96
CA LEU A 44 -1.87 -12.02 33.28
C LEU A 44 -3.35 -11.86 33.64
N ASN A 45 -3.75 -12.78 34.53
CA ASN A 45 -4.97 -12.83 35.32
C ASN A 45 -5.62 -11.46 35.60
N THR A 46 -6.87 -11.31 35.14
CA THR A 46 -8.07 -11.04 35.96
C THR A 46 -7.93 -10.35 37.32
N LEU A 47 -7.19 -9.24 37.45
CA LEU A 47 -7.30 -8.36 38.60
C LEU A 47 -7.30 -6.90 38.15
N GLU A 48 -8.49 -6.29 38.27
CA GLU A 48 -8.71 -4.87 38.51
C GLU A 48 -8.10 -3.89 37.50
N ILE A 49 -8.74 -3.76 36.33
CA ILE A 49 -8.52 -2.58 35.45
C ILE A 49 -9.32 -1.41 36.02
N GLN A 50 -8.81 -0.87 37.13
CA GLN A 50 -9.05 0.49 37.60
C GLN A 50 -8.41 1.44 36.58
N ASN A 51 -9.22 2.20 35.84
CA ASN A 51 -8.90 3.45 35.12
C ASN A 51 -7.41 3.85 34.97
N VAL A 52 -6.61 3.11 34.21
CA VAL A 52 -5.31 3.60 33.72
C VAL A 52 -5.41 3.79 32.21
N PRO A 53 -5.19 5.01 31.67
CA PRO A 53 -5.06 5.19 30.23
C PRO A 53 -3.76 4.52 29.80
N VAL A 54 -3.86 3.30 29.27
CA VAL A 54 -2.70 2.52 28.81
C VAL A 54 -2.20 3.13 27.50
N ALA A 55 -1.34 4.13 27.63
CA ALA A 55 -0.43 4.61 26.60
C ALA A 55 0.97 4.05 26.87
N ILE A 56 1.15 2.72 26.89
CA ILE A 56 2.49 2.13 27.03
C ILE A 56 2.60 0.87 26.17
N GLY A 57 3.33 1.00 25.06
CA GLY A 57 4.12 -0.11 24.51
C GLY A 57 3.43 -1.17 23.67
N GLY A 58 2.26 -0.90 23.06
CA GLY A 58 1.71 -1.80 22.06
C GLY A 58 2.62 -1.87 20.83
N TYR A 59 3.31 -3.00 20.63
CA TYR A 59 3.86 -3.31 19.31
C TYR A 59 2.67 -3.36 18.35
N TYR A 60 2.59 -2.40 17.43
CA TYR A 60 1.65 -2.45 16.33
C TYR A 60 2.00 -3.68 15.49
N TYR A 61 1.34 -4.80 15.78
CA TYR A 61 1.50 -6.02 15.02
C TYR A 61 0.74 -5.83 13.72
N TYR A 62 1.37 -5.11 12.78
CA TYR A 62 0.84 -5.02 11.45
C TYR A 62 0.90 -6.41 10.84
N PRO A 63 -0.21 -6.92 10.29
CA PRO A 63 -0.14 -8.14 9.50
C PRO A 63 0.72 -7.81 8.29
N ASP A 64 1.99 -8.23 8.36
CA ASP A 64 3.03 -8.22 7.34
C ASP A 64 2.50 -8.33 5.88
N PRO A 65 1.52 -9.21 5.54
CA PRO A 65 0.95 -9.26 4.19
C PRO A 65 0.42 -7.91 3.66
N TYR A 66 -0.29 -7.11 4.45
CA TYR A 66 -0.91 -5.88 3.92
C TYR A 66 0.10 -4.74 3.73
N VAL A 67 1.16 -4.71 4.54
CA VAL A 67 2.28 -3.77 4.35
C VAL A 67 2.99 -4.09 3.03
N LYS A 68 3.26 -5.37 2.76
CA LYS A 68 3.83 -5.83 1.49
C LYS A 68 2.94 -5.46 0.30
N VAL A 69 1.63 -5.65 0.42
CA VAL A 69 0.66 -5.28 -0.64
C VAL A 69 0.64 -3.76 -0.87
N ALA A 70 0.67 -2.95 0.19
CA ALA A 70 0.76 -1.49 0.06
C ALA A 70 2.05 -1.05 -0.66
N LEU A 71 3.19 -1.66 -0.34
CA LEU A 71 4.47 -1.38 -1.00
C LEU A 71 4.42 -1.70 -2.51
N ILE A 72 3.76 -2.80 -2.90
CA ILE A 72 3.56 -3.14 -4.32
C ILE A 72 2.72 -2.06 -5.02
N GLY A 73 1.63 -1.60 -4.39
CA GLY A 73 0.79 -0.52 -4.93
C GLY A 73 1.59 0.78 -5.13
N ILE A 74 2.39 1.18 -4.13
CA ILE A 74 3.26 2.36 -4.22
C ILE A 74 4.29 2.20 -5.33
N ALA A 75 4.95 1.04 -5.41
CA ALA A 75 5.96 0.77 -6.44
C ALA A 75 5.37 0.91 -7.85
N LEU A 76 4.17 0.35 -8.09
CA LEU A 76 3.48 0.46 -9.38
C LEU A 76 3.18 1.92 -9.77
N ILE A 77 2.73 2.74 -8.82
CA ILE A 77 2.47 4.17 -9.06
C ILE A 77 3.76 4.91 -9.41
N ILE A 78 4.84 4.67 -8.66
CA ILE A 78 6.16 5.26 -8.92
C ILE A 78 6.67 4.85 -10.31
N THR A 79 6.57 3.56 -10.65
CA THR A 79 6.96 3.06 -11.98
C THR A 79 6.16 3.75 -13.09
N GLY A 80 4.85 3.97 -12.90
CA GLY A 80 4.02 4.73 -13.84
C GLY A 80 4.52 6.16 -14.05
N PHE A 81 4.83 6.88 -12.97
CA PHE A 81 5.41 8.22 -13.05
C PHE A 81 6.77 8.25 -13.74
N LEU A 82 7.65 7.29 -13.44
CA LEU A 82 8.97 7.17 -14.08
C LEU A 82 8.84 6.91 -15.57
N MET A 83 7.97 5.98 -15.99
CA MET A 83 7.71 5.68 -17.40
C MET A 83 7.16 6.90 -18.15
N ARG A 84 6.26 7.66 -17.51
CA ARG A 84 5.70 8.89 -18.08
C ARG A 84 6.74 10.01 -18.18
N SER A 85 7.63 10.12 -17.18
CA SER A 85 8.76 11.05 -17.21
C SER A 85 9.74 10.68 -18.33
N TRP A 86 10.07 9.39 -18.46
CA TRP A 86 11.02 8.91 -19.45
C TRP A 86 10.51 9.12 -20.88
N ARG A 87 9.21 8.93 -21.13
CA ARG A 87 8.59 9.26 -22.42
C ARG A 87 8.82 10.72 -22.82
N LYS A 88 8.67 11.67 -21.89
CA LYS A 88 8.89 13.09 -22.19
C LYS A 88 10.32 13.38 -22.65
N SER A 89 11.30 12.61 -22.17
CA SER A 89 12.70 12.72 -22.57
C SER A 89 12.98 12.20 -23.99
N PHE A 90 12.09 11.40 -24.59
CA PHE A 90 12.22 10.94 -25.98
C PHE A 90 11.45 11.80 -26.98
N GLU A 91 10.56 12.68 -26.50
CA GLU A 91 9.79 13.60 -27.33
C GLU A 91 10.42 15.02 -27.39
N SER A 92 11.50 15.28 -26.64
CA SER A 92 12.35 16.48 -26.74
C SER A 92 13.51 16.27 -27.71
#